data_AF-A0A7J6PZT6-F1
#
_entry.id   AF-A0A7J6PZT6-F1
#
_cell.length_a   1.000
_cell.length_b   1.000
_cell.length_c   1.000
_cell.angle_alpha   90.00
_cell.angle_beta   90.00
_cell.angle_gamma   90.00
#
_symmetry.space_group_name_H-M   'P 1'
#
loop_
_entity.id
_entity.type
_entity.pdbx_description
1 polymer ?
#
loop_
_entity_poly.entity_id
_entity_poly.type
_entity_poly.pdbx_seq_one_letter_code
_entity_poly.pdbx_strand_id
1 'polypeptide(L)'
;LYVATTRPNEREDLPICDEISKGCNIGIREPVKASGLWPADKGPKYTGYELALWAADSWKNYKSCEEAVEQVRDSLDKEVSMGHMTILSKPAPDSVCTKIACVVKPSGKLRLIDDLRRSGVNERVHCEETICLPGLRSAAYLVQQLSKTATVDDPLVWIEADIASAFRHLPVNKFDRKFLVNHVGHLFYQH
;
A
#
# COMPACT_ATOMS: atom_id res chain seq x y z
N LEU A 1 -17.19 11.72 -28.08
CA LEU A 1 -17.10 11.26 -26.68
C LEU A 1 -17.03 9.74 -26.68
N TYR A 2 -15.85 9.16 -26.49
CA TYR A 2 -15.73 7.75 -26.17
C TYR A 2 -16.29 7.56 -24.77
N VAL A 3 -17.39 6.81 -24.65
CA VAL A 3 -17.85 6.34 -23.34
C VAL A 3 -16.82 5.31 -22.91
N ALA A 4 -15.92 5.69 -21.99
CA ALA A 4 -15.04 4.74 -21.35
C ALA A 4 -15.92 3.68 -20.68
N THR A 5 -15.96 2.49 -21.27
CA THR A 5 -16.73 1.38 -20.71
C THR A 5 -16.01 0.93 -19.45
N THR A 6 -16.72 0.79 -18.33
CA THR A 6 -16.19 0.29 -17.04
C THR A 6 -15.71 -1.17 -17.07
N ARG A 7 -15.73 -1.80 -18.25
CA ARG A 7 -15.23 -3.15 -18.47
C ARG A 7 -13.90 -3.07 -19.22
N PRO A 8 -12.78 -3.43 -18.57
CA PRO A 8 -11.52 -3.56 -19.26
C PRO A 8 -11.67 -4.65 -20.32
N ASN A 9 -11.54 -4.24 -21.57
CA ASN A 9 -11.61 -5.08 -22.76
C ASN A 9 -10.25 -5.20 -23.44
N GLU A 10 -9.25 -4.46 -22.96
CA GLU A 10 -7.87 -4.58 -23.39
C GLU A 10 -7.22 -5.80 -22.71
N ARG A 11 -6.52 -6.61 -23.52
CA ARG A 11 -5.89 -7.86 -23.07
C ARG A 11 -4.87 -7.63 -21.96
N GLU A 12 -4.29 -6.43 -21.90
CA GLU A 12 -3.27 -6.01 -20.94
C GLU A 12 -3.86 -5.67 -19.56
N ASP A 13 -5.13 -5.25 -19.51
CA ASP A 13 -5.84 -4.91 -18.27
C ASP A 13 -6.41 -6.14 -17.56
N LEU A 14 -6.81 -7.17 -18.33
CA LEU A 14 -7.45 -8.38 -17.78
C LEU A 14 -6.62 -9.06 -16.67
N PRO A 15 -5.28 -9.22 -16.77
CA PRO A 15 -4.46 -9.76 -15.69
C PRO A 15 -4.52 -8.92 -14.41
N ILE A 16 -4.51 -7.58 -14.52
CA ILE A 16 -4.56 -6.67 -13.38
C ILE A 16 -5.93 -6.79 -12.69
N CYS A 17 -7.01 -6.85 -13.46
CA CYS A 17 -8.34 -7.03 -12.91
C CYS A 17 -8.53 -8.38 -12.21
N ASP A 18 -7.99 -9.45 -12.80
CA ASP A 18 -7.99 -10.78 -12.18
C ASP A 18 -7.21 -10.78 -10.86
N GLU A 19 -6.04 -10.13 -10.81
CA GLU A 19 -5.25 -9.99 -9.59
C GLU A 19 -5.99 -9.20 -8.51
N ILE A 20 -6.53 -8.02 -8.85
CA ILE A 20 -7.31 -7.19 -7.92
C ILE A 20 -8.51 -7.98 -7.37
N SER A 21 -9.19 -8.78 -8.21
CA SER A 21 -10.35 -9.58 -7.77
C SER A 21 -10.00 -10.66 -6.74
N LYS A 22 -8.76 -11.16 -6.76
CA LYS A 22 -8.24 -12.19 -5.85
C LYS A 22 -7.52 -11.60 -4.63
N GLY A 23 -7.18 -10.31 -4.71
CA GLY A 23 -6.29 -9.62 -3.80
C GLY A 23 -4.85 -9.65 -4.31
N CYS A 24 -4.23 -8.48 -4.33
CA CYS A 24 -2.89 -8.24 -4.84
C CYS A 24 -1.85 -9.03 -4.04
N ASN A 25 -0.89 -9.60 -4.77
CA ASN A 25 0.28 -10.23 -4.17
C ASN A 25 1.25 -9.16 -3.65
N ILE A 26 1.61 -9.23 -2.36
CA ILE A 26 2.56 -8.29 -1.75
C ILE A 26 4.00 -8.82 -1.68
N GLY A 27 4.27 -9.97 -2.30
CA GLY A 27 5.62 -10.49 -2.49
C GLY A 27 6.16 -11.31 -1.32
N ILE A 28 5.37 -11.62 -0.29
CA ILE A 28 5.86 -12.30 0.91
C ILE A 28 5.82 -13.83 0.77
N ARG A 29 4.66 -14.39 0.42
CA ARG A 29 4.51 -15.84 0.24
C ARG A 29 4.96 -16.30 -1.15
N GLU A 30 4.65 -15.49 -2.15
CA GLU A 30 4.96 -15.74 -3.55
C GLU A 30 5.64 -14.49 -4.10
N PRO A 31 6.74 -14.61 -4.88
CA PRO A 31 7.38 -13.44 -5.48
C PRO A 31 6.41 -12.64 -6.35
N VAL A 32 6.55 -11.32 -6.35
CA VAL A 32 5.85 -10.47 -7.32
C VAL A 32 6.43 -10.75 -8.70
N LYS A 33 5.56 -11.18 -9.63
CA LYS A 33 5.95 -11.59 -10.97
C LYS A 33 6.53 -10.41 -11.76
N ALA A 34 7.67 -10.63 -12.42
CA ALA A 34 8.23 -9.65 -13.34
C ALA A 34 7.29 -9.36 -14.53
N SER A 35 7.20 -8.08 -14.87
CA SER A 35 6.49 -7.59 -16.05
C SER A 35 7.37 -7.59 -17.31
N GLY A 36 8.70 -7.58 -17.14
CA GLY A 36 9.68 -7.35 -18.21
C GLY A 36 9.84 -5.87 -18.60
N LEU A 37 9.05 -4.97 -18.01
CA LEU A 37 9.05 -3.54 -18.33
C LEU A 37 10.04 -2.74 -17.48
N TRP A 38 10.39 -3.28 -16.32
CA TRP A 38 11.14 -2.58 -15.29
C TRP A 38 12.54 -3.17 -15.14
N PRO A 39 13.53 -2.37 -14.68
CA PRO A 39 14.85 -2.90 -14.39
C PRO A 39 14.78 -3.96 -13.29
N ALA A 40 15.66 -4.96 -13.39
CA ALA A 40 15.82 -5.98 -12.37
C ALA A 40 16.03 -5.35 -10.99
N ASP A 41 15.37 -5.92 -9.98
CA ASP A 41 15.49 -5.45 -8.61
C ASP A 41 16.94 -5.62 -8.14
N LYS A 42 17.50 -4.53 -7.60
CA LYS A 42 18.86 -4.57 -7.04
C LYS A 42 18.89 -5.07 -5.60
N GLY A 43 17.74 -5.52 -5.09
CA GLY A 43 17.54 -6.09 -3.78
C GLY A 43 17.55 -5.03 -2.67
N PRO A 44 16.76 -5.21 -1.62
CA PRO A 44 17.04 -4.55 -0.35
C PRO A 44 18.36 -5.10 0.21
N LYS A 45 19.23 -4.23 0.72
CA LYS A 45 20.32 -4.64 1.61
C LYS A 45 19.65 -5.17 2.88
N TYR A 46 19.68 -6.49 3.10
CA TYR A 46 19.19 -7.13 4.33
C TYR A 46 19.58 -6.30 5.55
N THR A 47 18.59 -5.76 6.28
CA THR A 47 18.86 -4.91 7.45
C THR A 47 18.90 -5.69 8.75
N GLY A 48 18.57 -6.99 8.72
CA GLY A 48 18.73 -7.91 9.86
C GLY A 48 17.53 -7.98 10.79
N TYR A 49 16.37 -7.46 10.40
CA TYR A 49 15.17 -7.52 11.24
C TYR A 49 14.42 -8.84 11.06
N GLU A 50 14.43 -9.66 12.09
CA GLU A 50 13.56 -10.84 12.15
C GLU A 50 12.08 -10.43 12.20
N LEU A 51 11.20 -11.33 11.77
CA LEU A 51 9.76 -11.11 11.88
C LEU A 51 9.38 -10.92 13.34
N ALA A 52 8.67 -9.83 13.63
CA ALA A 52 8.13 -9.57 14.96
C ALA A 52 6.99 -10.55 15.27
N LEU A 53 7.35 -11.79 15.60
CA LEU A 53 6.43 -12.77 16.11
C LEU A 53 5.92 -12.33 17.48
N TRP A 54 4.64 -12.57 17.73
CA TRP A 54 3.95 -12.10 18.92
C TRP A 54 4.48 -12.83 20.16
N ALA A 55 5.32 -12.17 20.96
CA ALA A 55 5.52 -12.54 22.35
C ALA A 55 4.56 -11.72 23.19
N ALA A 56 3.55 -12.39 23.77
CA ALA A 56 2.43 -11.76 24.49
C ALA A 56 2.87 -10.80 25.61
N ASP A 57 4.11 -10.95 26.11
CA ASP A 57 4.57 -10.29 27.32
C ASP A 57 5.50 -9.09 27.06
N SER A 58 6.01 -8.93 25.81
CA SER A 58 7.01 -7.90 25.46
C SER A 58 6.64 -7.00 24.29
N TRP A 59 5.53 -7.29 23.60
CA TRP A 59 5.07 -6.48 22.48
C TRP A 59 4.39 -5.19 22.95
N LYS A 60 4.86 -4.04 22.43
CA LYS A 60 4.27 -2.71 22.64
C LYS A 60 4.40 -1.87 21.37
N ASN A 61 3.43 -0.98 21.12
CA ASN A 61 3.57 0.01 20.05
C ASN A 61 4.60 1.07 20.43
N TYR A 62 4.85 1.99 19.49
CA TYR A 62 5.58 3.20 19.78
C TYR A 62 4.82 4.05 20.81
N LYS A 63 5.59 4.75 21.63
CA LYS A 63 5.07 5.64 22.68
C LYS A 63 4.00 6.60 22.15
N SER A 64 4.16 7.12 20.93
CA SER A 64 3.16 8.00 20.30
C SER A 64 1.79 7.35 20.17
N CYS A 65 1.72 6.06 19.83
CA CYS A 65 0.47 5.30 19.76
C CYS A 65 -0.08 5.00 21.16
N GLU A 66 0.78 4.60 22.10
CA GLU A 66 0.39 4.23 23.47
C GLU A 66 -0.16 5.43 24.27
N GLU A 67 0.30 6.64 23.97
CA GLU A 67 -0.21 7.87 24.61
C GLU A 67 -1.52 8.38 23.99
N ALA A 68 -1.90 7.88 22.81
CA ALA A 68 -3.07 8.33 22.04
C ALA A 68 -4.01 7.18 21.64
N VAL A 69 -4.08 6.12 22.45
CA VAL A 69 -4.78 4.86 22.13
C VAL A 69 -6.21 5.07 21.64
N GLU A 70 -7.00 5.92 22.30
CA GLU A 70 -8.40 6.18 21.90
C GLU A 70 -8.49 6.79 20.51
N GLN A 71 -7.69 7.82 20.22
CA GLN A 71 -7.70 8.49 18.92
C GLN A 71 -7.16 7.58 17.80
N VAL A 72 -6.19 6.72 18.12
CA VAL A 72 -5.70 5.69 17.18
C VAL A 72 -6.81 4.69 16.87
N ARG A 73 -7.52 4.20 17.90
CA ARG A 73 -8.66 3.28 17.71
C ARG A 73 -9.76 3.92 16.89
N ASP A 74 -10.15 5.15 17.18
CA ASP A 74 -11.14 5.88 16.38
C ASP A 74 -10.73 6.01 14.91
N SER A 75 -9.44 6.16 14.63
CA SER A 75 -8.92 6.20 13.26
C SER A 75 -8.95 4.83 12.59
N LEU A 76 -8.65 3.75 13.31
CA LEU A 76 -8.71 2.39 12.77
C LEU A 76 -10.15 1.92 12.56
N ASP A 77 -11.04 2.23 13.50
CA ASP A 77 -12.47 1.92 13.40
C ASP A 77 -13.12 2.62 12.19
N LYS A 78 -12.63 3.81 11.81
CA LYS A 78 -13.02 4.47 10.55
C LYS A 78 -12.54 3.70 9.31
N GLU A 79 -11.32 3.16 9.33
CA GLU A 79 -10.84 2.31 8.22
C GLU A 79 -11.66 1.02 8.12
N VAL A 80 -12.09 0.46 9.26
CA VAL A 80 -13.01 -0.69 9.31
C VAL A 80 -14.37 -0.34 8.71
N SER A 81 -14.95 0.82 9.06
CA SER A 81 -16.26 1.22 8.52
C SER A 81 -16.23 1.55 7.02
N MET A 82 -15.07 1.95 6.50
CA MET A 82 -14.82 2.11 5.07
C MET A 82 -14.52 0.78 4.35
N GLY A 83 -14.39 -0.33 5.08
CA GLY A 83 -14.10 -1.65 4.52
C GLY A 83 -12.63 -1.89 4.16
N HIS A 84 -11.71 -1.01 4.59
CA HIS A 84 -10.27 -1.16 4.34
C HIS A 84 -9.58 -2.07 5.36
N MET A 85 -10.23 -2.34 6.49
CA MET A 85 -9.71 -3.19 7.56
C MET A 85 -10.83 -4.02 8.18
N THR A 86 -10.43 -5.04 8.93
CA THR A 86 -11.32 -5.91 9.71
C THR A 86 -10.81 -6.03 11.13
N ILE A 87 -11.73 -6.11 12.10
CA ILE A 87 -11.40 -6.39 13.50
C ILE A 87 -11.33 -7.90 13.69
N LEU A 88 -10.25 -8.37 14.29
CA LEU A 88 -10.05 -9.78 14.62
C LEU A 88 -10.25 -10.00 16.12
N SER A 89 -10.99 -11.05 16.48
CA SER A 89 -11.08 -11.51 17.88
C SER A 89 -9.78 -12.15 18.34
N LYS A 90 -9.09 -12.86 17.44
CA LYS A 90 -7.77 -13.43 17.66
C LYS A 90 -7.02 -13.58 16.33
N PRO A 91 -5.76 -13.11 16.20
CA PRO A 91 -4.96 -13.34 15.01
C PRO A 91 -4.52 -14.80 14.90
N ALA A 92 -4.17 -15.25 13.69
CA ALA A 92 -3.57 -16.56 13.49
C ALA A 92 -2.22 -16.66 14.24
N PRO A 93 -1.81 -17.84 14.73
CA PRO A 93 -0.59 -18.01 15.54
C PRO A 93 0.70 -17.51 14.86
N ASP A 94 0.73 -17.54 13.53
CA ASP A 94 1.84 -17.12 12.68
C ASP A 94 1.66 -15.70 12.11
N SER A 95 0.71 -14.93 12.65
CA SER A 95 0.52 -13.54 12.25
C SER A 95 1.65 -12.65 12.78
N VAL A 96 2.00 -11.63 11.99
CA VAL A 96 2.99 -10.63 12.36
C VAL A 96 2.27 -9.37 12.78
N CYS A 97 2.45 -8.95 14.04
CA CYS A 97 1.89 -7.70 14.52
C CYS A 97 2.85 -6.54 14.30
N THR A 98 2.44 -5.64 13.45
CA THR A 98 3.18 -4.44 13.08
C THR A 98 2.98 -3.35 14.11
N LYS A 99 4.10 -2.77 14.56
CA LYS A 99 4.09 -1.62 15.47
C LYS A 99 3.52 -0.39 14.75
N ILE A 100 2.61 0.30 15.42
CA ILE A 100 2.05 1.57 14.94
C ILE A 100 2.81 2.73 15.57
N ALA A 101 3.22 3.68 14.74
CA ALA A 101 3.54 5.03 15.15
C ALA A 101 2.42 5.97 14.69
N CYS A 102 2.16 7.03 15.45
CA CYS A 102 1.27 8.08 15.00
C CYS A 102 1.97 9.45 14.97
N VAL A 103 1.56 10.28 14.00
CA VAL A 103 2.03 11.65 13.83
C VAL A 103 0.82 12.56 13.77
N VAL A 104 0.79 13.59 14.62
CA VAL A 104 -0.26 14.61 14.60
C VAL A 104 0.09 15.64 13.53
N LYS A 105 -0.79 15.82 12.54
CA LYS A 105 -0.64 16.88 11.53
C LYS A 105 -0.96 18.25 12.15
N PRO A 106 -0.50 19.38 11.57
CA PRO A 106 -0.89 20.72 12.03
C PRO A 106 -2.40 20.95 12.12
N SER A 107 -3.19 20.24 11.29
CA SER A 107 -4.66 20.23 11.33
C SER A 107 -5.28 19.51 12.54
N GLY A 108 -4.47 18.91 13.43
CA GLY A 108 -4.93 18.03 14.52
C GLY A 108 -5.25 16.59 14.09
N LYS A 109 -5.42 16.31 12.80
CA LYS A 109 -5.63 14.94 12.28
C LYS A 109 -4.41 14.04 12.51
N LEU A 110 -4.65 12.82 12.99
CA LEU A 110 -3.62 11.78 13.11
C LEU A 110 -3.28 11.17 11.75
N ARG A 111 -2.00 10.86 11.57
CA ARG A 111 -1.49 9.95 10.54
C ARG A 111 -0.91 8.74 11.25
N LEU A 112 -1.54 7.59 11.03
CA LEU A 112 -1.03 6.30 11.48
C LEU A 112 0.02 5.79 10.49
N ILE A 113 1.07 5.17 11.01
CA ILE A 113 2.18 4.60 10.24
C ILE A 113 2.42 3.19 10.77
N ASP A 114 2.23 2.22 9.88
CA ASP A 114 2.60 0.83 10.09
C ASP A 114 4.09 0.67 9.84
N ASP A 115 4.86 0.34 10.88
CA ASP A 115 6.29 0.10 10.75
C ASP A 115 6.58 -1.32 10.25
N LEU A 116 6.29 -1.54 8.97
CA LEU A 116 6.56 -2.80 8.27
C LEU A 116 8.05 -3.12 8.14
N ARG A 117 8.93 -2.12 8.35
CA ARG A 117 10.38 -2.32 8.34
C ARG A 117 10.86 -2.99 9.62
N ARG A 118 10.58 -2.40 10.79
CA ARG A 118 11.03 -3.00 12.06
C ARG A 118 10.24 -4.25 12.46
N SER A 119 9.11 -4.48 11.81
CA SER A 119 8.35 -5.71 11.97
C SER A 119 8.88 -6.85 11.09
N GLY A 120 9.93 -6.58 10.27
CA GLY A 120 10.56 -7.54 9.36
C GLY A 120 9.75 -7.85 8.10
N VAL A 121 8.56 -7.28 7.95
CA VAL A 121 7.63 -7.55 6.83
C VAL A 121 8.27 -7.14 5.50
N ASN A 122 8.85 -5.94 5.43
CA ASN A 122 9.50 -5.46 4.22
C ASN A 122 10.71 -6.31 3.78
N GLU A 123 11.39 -6.97 4.72
CA GLU A 123 12.53 -7.84 4.39
C GLU A 123 12.12 -9.17 3.77
N ARG A 124 10.83 -9.54 3.90
CA ARG A 124 10.27 -10.76 3.30
C ARG A 124 9.66 -10.52 1.92
N VAL A 125 9.61 -9.28 1.46
CA VAL A 125 9.06 -8.96 0.14
C VAL A 125 10.09 -9.33 -0.92
N HIS A 126 9.69 -10.22 -1.82
CA HIS A 126 10.47 -10.67 -2.96
C HIS A 126 9.87 -10.09 -4.24
N CYS A 127 10.60 -9.13 -4.84
CA CYS A 127 10.28 -8.55 -6.14
C CYS A 127 11.43 -8.83 -7.11
N GLU A 128 11.12 -9.24 -8.33
CA GLU A 128 12.13 -9.47 -9.37
C GLU A 128 12.55 -8.18 -10.08
N GLU A 129 11.69 -7.15 -10.04
CA GLU A 129 11.89 -5.86 -10.70
C GLU A 129 11.60 -4.69 -9.75
N THR A 130 12.27 -3.56 -9.99
CA THR A 130 11.97 -2.29 -9.31
C THR A 130 11.19 -1.36 -10.24
N ILE A 131 9.98 -0.97 -9.86
CA ILE A 131 9.20 0.04 -10.59
C ILE A 131 10.03 1.34 -10.72
N CYS A 132 10.20 1.82 -11.96
CA CYS A 132 10.94 3.04 -12.25
C CYS A 132 10.01 4.11 -12.84
N LEU A 133 9.44 4.94 -11.97
CA LEU A 133 8.52 6.00 -12.42
C LEU A 133 9.23 7.00 -13.35
N PRO A 134 8.54 7.53 -14.38
CA PRO A 134 9.09 8.57 -15.23
C PRO A 134 9.57 9.76 -14.40
N GLY A 135 10.83 10.13 -14.57
CA GLY A 135 11.39 11.32 -13.92
C GLY A 135 10.85 12.62 -14.52
N LEU A 136 11.07 13.74 -13.82
CA LEU A 136 10.63 15.07 -14.25
C LEU A 136 11.09 15.43 -15.67
N ARG A 137 12.31 15.04 -16.06
CA ARG A 137 12.84 15.30 -17.41
C ARG A 137 12.06 14.55 -18.48
N SER A 138 11.72 13.28 -18.23
CA SER A 138 10.92 12.47 -19.16
C SER A 138 9.53 13.06 -19.30
N ALA A 139 8.89 13.45 -18.20
CA ALA A 139 7.60 14.13 -18.21
C ALA A 139 7.65 15.46 -18.98
N ALA A 140 8.65 16.31 -18.72
CA ALA A 140 8.83 17.59 -19.42
C ALA A 140 9.07 17.41 -20.92
N TYR A 141 9.83 16.38 -21.31
CA TYR A 141 10.06 16.04 -22.71
C TYR A 141 8.76 15.61 -23.41
N LEU A 142 7.95 14.76 -22.76
CA LEU A 142 6.65 14.35 -23.28
C LEU A 142 5.73 15.55 -23.48
N VAL A 143 5.65 16.44 -22.48
CA VAL A 143 4.90 17.70 -22.58
C VAL A 143 5.39 18.54 -23.76
N GLN A 144 6.71 18.69 -23.93
CA GLN A 144 7.28 19.44 -25.04
C GLN A 144 6.93 18.82 -26.41
N GLN A 145 6.97 17.49 -26.55
CA GLN A 145 6.60 16.84 -27.81
C GLN A 145 5.10 16.99 -28.10
N LEU A 146 4.26 16.81 -27.09
CA LEU A 146 2.81 17.02 -27.23
C LEU A 146 2.51 18.45 -27.67
N SER A 147 3.16 19.47 -27.09
CA SER A 147 2.98 20.88 -27.48
C SER A 147 3.24 21.18 -28.95
N LYS A 148 4.00 20.36 -29.66
CA LYS A 148 4.22 20.51 -31.11
C LYS A 148 3.04 20.05 -31.97
N THR A 149 2.14 19.24 -31.38
CA THR A 149 0.95 18.72 -32.04
C THR A 149 -0.28 19.62 -31.86
N ALA A 150 -0.21 20.58 -30.95
CA ALA A 150 -1.29 21.53 -30.69
C ALA A 150 -1.50 22.44 -31.90
N THR A 151 -2.76 22.68 -32.25
CA THR A 151 -3.15 23.67 -33.25
C THR A 151 -4.11 24.68 -32.65
N VAL A 152 -4.42 25.76 -33.39
CA VAL A 152 -5.41 26.76 -32.94
C VAL A 152 -6.81 26.13 -32.82
N ASP A 153 -7.14 25.23 -33.74
CA ASP A 153 -8.45 24.56 -33.79
C ASP A 153 -8.53 23.33 -32.87
N ASP A 154 -7.38 22.80 -32.45
CA ASP A 154 -7.25 21.67 -31.51
C ASP A 154 -6.16 21.96 -30.47
N PRO A 155 -6.47 22.76 -29.44
CA PRO A 155 -5.53 23.10 -28.39
C PRO A 155 -5.36 21.94 -27.40
N LEU A 156 -4.15 21.80 -26.86
CA LEU A 156 -3.92 20.84 -25.77
C LEU A 156 -4.61 21.28 -24.49
N VAL A 157 -5.31 20.33 -23.87
CA VAL A 157 -5.92 20.48 -22.55
C VAL A 157 -5.18 19.56 -21.57
N TRP A 158 -4.67 20.15 -20.48
CA TRP A 158 -4.03 19.41 -19.40
C TRP A 158 -5.04 19.14 -18.30
N ILE A 159 -5.15 17.89 -17.87
CA ILE A 159 -6.02 17.46 -16.78
C ILE A 159 -5.15 16.82 -15.71
N GLU A 160 -5.29 17.31 -14.48
CA GLU A 160 -4.67 16.71 -13.30
C GLU A 160 -5.75 15.99 -12.49
N ALA A 161 -5.47 14.75 -12.10
CA ALA A 161 -6.32 13.96 -11.23
C ALA A 161 -5.48 13.30 -10.15
N ASP A 162 -5.92 13.43 -8.90
CA ASP A 162 -5.33 12.75 -7.75
C ASP A 162 -6.29 11.66 -7.24
N ILE A 163 -5.79 10.43 -7.15
CA ILE A 163 -6.54 9.30 -6.58
C ILE A 163 -6.26 9.26 -5.09
N ALA A 164 -7.15 9.91 -4.32
CA ALA A 164 -7.05 9.94 -2.88
C ALA A 164 -7.01 8.51 -2.31
N SER A 165 -5.99 8.28 -1.47
CA SER A 165 -5.79 6.99 -0.80
C SER A 165 -5.65 5.80 -1.77
N ALA A 166 -4.97 5.99 -2.92
CA ALA A 166 -4.82 4.99 -3.98
C ALA A 166 -4.61 3.54 -3.48
N PHE A 167 -3.71 3.32 -2.53
CA PHE A 167 -3.42 1.98 -2.01
C PHE A 167 -4.56 1.34 -1.19
N ARG A 168 -5.48 2.13 -0.62
CA ARG A 168 -6.64 1.61 0.12
C ARG A 168 -7.66 0.93 -0.79
N HIS A 169 -7.64 1.26 -2.08
CA HIS A 169 -8.52 0.64 -3.08
C HIS A 169 -7.97 -0.70 -3.58
N LEU A 170 -6.75 -1.08 -3.20
CA LEU A 170 -6.10 -2.32 -3.62
C LEU A 170 -6.23 -3.36 -2.50
N PRO A 171 -7.06 -4.41 -2.69
CA PRO A 171 -7.20 -5.45 -1.67
C PRO A 171 -5.92 -6.28 -1.59
N VAL A 172 -5.49 -6.63 -0.39
CA VAL A 172 -4.38 -7.58 -0.19
C VAL A 172 -4.90 -9.01 -0.29
N ASN A 173 -4.10 -9.89 -0.90
CA ASN A 173 -4.39 -11.33 -0.95
C ASN A 173 -4.67 -11.86 0.46
N LYS A 174 -5.79 -12.57 0.64
CA LYS A 174 -6.26 -13.04 1.96
C LYS A 174 -5.22 -13.82 2.76
N PHE A 175 -4.32 -14.52 2.09
CA PHE A 175 -3.29 -15.33 2.74
C PHE A 175 -2.09 -14.51 3.25
N ASP A 176 -1.91 -13.30 2.72
CA ASP A 176 -0.84 -12.38 3.11
C ASP A 176 -1.28 -11.35 4.15
N ARG A 177 -2.59 -11.17 4.37
CA ARG A 177 -3.13 -10.25 5.39
C ARG A 177 -2.64 -10.54 6.82
N LYS A 178 -2.24 -11.78 7.10
CA LYS A 178 -1.64 -12.15 8.39
C LYS A 178 -0.31 -11.44 8.70
N PHE A 179 0.35 -10.86 7.69
CA PHE A 179 1.56 -10.04 7.86
C PHE A 179 1.26 -8.57 8.12
N LEU A 180 0.00 -8.16 8.00
CA LEU A 180 -0.48 -6.79 8.12
C LEU A 180 -1.50 -6.70 9.26
N VAL A 181 -1.08 -7.14 10.46
CA VAL A 181 -1.93 -7.07 11.65
C VAL A 181 -1.43 -5.94 12.55
N ASN A 182 -2.34 -5.12 13.05
CA ASN A 182 -2.09 -4.14 14.08
C ASN A 182 -2.73 -4.58 15.40
N HIS A 183 -2.10 -4.23 16.53
CA HIS A 183 -2.65 -4.49 17.85
C HIS A 183 -2.71 -3.18 18.65
N VAL A 184 -3.90 -2.79 19.10
CA VAL A 184 -4.12 -1.54 19.84
C VAL A 184 -5.09 -1.81 20.99
N GLY A 185 -4.62 -1.56 22.22
CA GLY A 185 -5.37 -1.89 23.43
C GLY A 185 -5.57 -3.39 23.56
N HIS A 186 -6.81 -3.86 23.36
CA HIS A 186 -7.19 -5.29 23.39
C HIS A 186 -7.70 -5.80 22.03
N LEU A 187 -7.61 -4.97 20.99
CA LEU A 187 -8.15 -5.27 19.67
C LEU A 187 -7.03 -5.50 18.65
N PHE A 188 -7.32 -6.38 17.70
CA PHE A 188 -6.49 -6.62 16.54
C PHE A 188 -7.20 -6.11 15.29
N TYR A 189 -6.47 -5.41 14.45
CA TYR A 189 -6.96 -4.88 13.17
C TYR A 189 -6.13 -5.50 12.04
N GLN A 190 -6.78 -5.91 10.95
CA GLN A 190 -6.14 -6.52 9.80
C GLN A 190 -6.59 -5.81 8.52
N HIS A 191 -5.63 -5.42 7.67
CA HIS A 191 -5.90 -4.89 6.32
C HIS A 191 -6.47 -5.97 5.40
#